data_AF-A0A7S2C1G9-F1
#
_entry.id   AF-A0A7S2C1G9-F1
#
_cell.length_a   1.000
_cell.length_b   1.000
_cell.length_c   1.000
_cell.angle_alpha   90.00
_cell.angle_beta   90.00
_cell.angle_gamma   90.00
#
_symmetry.space_group_name_H-M   'P 1'
#
loop_
_entity.id
_entity.type
_entity.pdbx_description
1 polymer ?
#
loop_
_entity_poly.entity_id
_entity_poly.type
_entity_poly.pdbx_seq_one_letter_code
_entity_poly.pdbx_strand_id
1 'polypeptide(L)'
;MIFDLVVMPYVIAWEVKFDGGLEVCGWLSAAIWAVDLILGFFTGQYREGELDLRLGHIGWEYFKGLFLPNFLALVADLLSLTLAITNTIRHWIRIVSVLRLYRLQGLSDGLIYR
;
A
#
# COMPACT_ATOMS: atom_id res chain seq x y z
N MET A 1 0.52 5.36 -7.15
CA MET A 1 1.89 5.53 -6.60
C MET A 1 2.38 6.98 -6.63
N ILE A 2 2.72 7.59 -7.77
CA ILE A 2 3.12 9.02 -7.79
C ILE A 2 1.91 9.93 -7.53
N PHE A 3 0.74 9.57 -8.07
CA PHE A 3 -0.51 10.29 -7.83
C PHE A 3 -0.81 10.39 -6.33
N ASP A 4 -0.78 9.28 -5.59
CA ASP A 4 -0.98 9.30 -4.13
C ASP A 4 0.10 10.15 -3.43
N LEU A 5 1.36 10.07 -3.89
CA LEU A 5 2.46 10.84 -3.29
C LEU A 5 2.33 12.35 -3.43
N VAL A 6 1.82 12.82 -4.57
CA VAL A 6 1.74 14.25 -4.89
C VAL A 6 0.39 14.81 -4.47
N VAL A 7 -0.68 14.05 -4.67
CA VAL A 7 -2.05 14.50 -4.43
C VAL A 7 -2.45 14.35 -2.95
N MET A 8 -1.94 13.36 -2.21
CA MET A 8 -2.22 13.27 -0.77
C MET A 8 -1.76 14.50 0.02
N PRO A 9 -0.48 14.93 -0.02
CA PRO A 9 -0.04 16.07 0.77
C PRO A 9 -0.78 17.35 0.37
N TYR A 10 -1.12 17.50 -0.91
CA TYR A 10 -1.96 18.60 -1.39
C TYR A 10 -3.36 18.58 -0.76
N VAL A 11 -4.04 17.43 -0.78
CA VAL A 11 -5.38 17.31 -0.20
C VAL A 11 -5.36 17.49 1.32
N ILE A 12 -4.32 16.99 1.99
CA ILE A 12 -4.13 17.13 3.44
C ILE A 12 -3.88 18.59 3.81
N ALA A 13 -2.95 19.27 3.11
CA ALA A 13 -2.56 20.63 3.44
C ALA A 13 -3.64 21.68 3.14
N TRP A 14 -4.51 21.43 2.16
CA TRP A 14 -5.59 22.34 1.77
C TRP A 14 -7.00 21.87 2.14
N GLU A 15 -7.13 20.79 2.94
CA GLU A 15 -8.41 20.19 3.36
C GLU A 15 -9.42 20.05 2.20
N VAL A 16 -8.93 19.68 1.01
CA VAL A 16 -9.76 19.63 -0.20
C VAL A 16 -10.86 18.60 0.00
N LYS A 17 -12.11 19.01 -0.24
CA LYS A 17 -13.27 18.11 -0.20
C LYS A 17 -13.03 16.95 -1.16
N PHE A 18 -13.00 15.75 -0.60
CA PHE A 18 -12.86 14.51 -1.36
C PHE A 18 -14.21 14.19 -1.99
N ASP A 19 -14.41 14.67 -3.21
CA ASP A 19 -15.67 14.51 -3.94
C ASP A 19 -15.39 14.25 -5.43
N GLY A 20 -16.33 13.56 -6.09
CA GLY A 20 -16.30 13.23 -7.52
C GLY A 20 -15.02 12.51 -7.95
N GLY A 21 -14.21 13.19 -8.77
CA GLY A 21 -13.02 12.59 -9.39
C GLY A 21 -11.96 12.12 -8.39
N LEU A 22 -11.80 12.81 -7.25
CA LEU A 22 -10.84 12.39 -6.22
C LEU A 22 -11.28 11.11 -5.50
N GLU A 23 -12.58 10.93 -5.30
CA GLU A 23 -13.14 9.72 -4.70
C GLU A 23 -12.95 8.51 -5.63
N VAL A 24 -13.23 8.68 -6.93
CA VAL A 24 -13.02 7.63 -7.95
C VAL A 24 -11.55 7.24 -8.01
N CYS A 25 -10.63 8.21 -7.99
CA CYS A 25 -9.20 7.94 -7.94
C CYS A 25 -8.79 7.20 -6.66
N GLY A 26 -9.42 7.50 -5.52
CA GLY A 26 -9.20 6.79 -4.26
C GLY A 26 -9.61 5.32 -4.33
N TRP A 27 -10.79 5.03 -4.89
CA TRP A 27 -11.27 3.66 -5.12
C TRP A 27 -10.40 2.88 -6.10
N LEU A 28 -9.97 3.51 -7.20
CA LEU A 28 -9.04 2.91 -8.16
C LEU A 28 -7.69 2.60 -7.52
N SER A 29 -7.15 3.52 -6.72
CA SER A 29 -5.91 3.31 -5.97
C SER A 29 -6.05 2.12 -5.03
N ALA A 30 -7.11 2.06 -4.22
CA ALA A 30 -7.38 0.94 -3.32
C ALA A 30 -7.50 -0.41 -4.06
N ALA A 31 -8.16 -0.43 -5.23
CA ALA A 31 -8.28 -1.63 -6.06
C ALA A 31 -6.92 -2.11 -6.59
N ILE A 32 -6.08 -1.19 -7.08
CA ILE A 32 -4.72 -1.51 -7.54
C ILE A 32 -3.89 -2.11 -6.39
N TRP A 33 -4.00 -1.56 -5.18
CA TRP A 33 -3.30 -2.08 -4.01
C TRP A 33 -3.81 -3.44 -3.55
N ALA A 34 -5.11 -3.70 -3.65
CA ALA A 34 -5.67 -5.02 -3.39
C ALA A 34 -5.12 -6.07 -4.37
N VAL A 35 -5.04 -5.72 -5.66
CA VAL A 35 -4.46 -6.59 -6.70
C VAL A 35 -2.97 -6.82 -6.42
N ASP A 36 -2.20 -5.78 -6.12
CA ASP A 36 -0.78 -5.90 -5.83
C ASP A 36 -0.50 -6.76 -4.58
N LEU A 37 -1.34 -6.65 -3.53
CA LEU A 37 -1.26 -7.51 -2.35
C LEU A 37 -1.53 -8.98 -2.71
N ILE A 38 -2.48 -9.27 -3.59
CA ILE A 38 -2.74 -10.62 -4.10
C ILE A 38 -1.55 -11.11 -4.93
N LEU A 39 -1.05 -10.27 -5.85
CA LEU A 39 0.11 -10.60 -6.68
C LEU A 39 1.38 -10.85 -5.84
N GLY A 40 1.50 -10.22 -4.67
CA GLY A 40 2.57 -10.48 -3.71
C GLY A 40 2.64 -11.94 -3.25
N PHE A 41 1.52 -12.65 -3.18
CA PHE A 41 1.50 -14.09 -2.89
C PHE A 41 1.95 -14.97 -4.06
N PHE A 42 1.84 -14.46 -5.29
CA PHE A 42 2.25 -15.15 -6.51
C PHE A 42 3.65 -14.74 -6.99
N THR A 43 4.26 -13.74 -6.37
CA THR A 43 5.59 -13.26 -6.74
C THR A 43 6.64 -14.14 -6.07
N GLY A 44 7.40 -14.89 -6.87
CA GLY A 44 8.51 -15.72 -6.39
C GLY A 44 9.61 -14.86 -5.73
N GLN A 45 10.17 -15.36 -4.64
CA GLN A 45 11.30 -14.72 -3.98
C GLN A 45 12.61 -15.36 -4.44
N TYR A 46 13.61 -14.51 -4.68
CA TYR A 46 14.99 -14.96 -4.88
C TYR A 46 15.64 -15.17 -3.52
N ARG A 47 16.17 -16.36 -3.29
CA ARG A 47 16.95 -16.68 -2.08
C ARG A 47 18.29 -17.25 -2.51
N GLU A 48 19.37 -16.56 -2.14
CA GLU A 48 20.75 -17.03 -2.37
C GLU A 48 21.08 -17.39 -3.83
N GLY A 49 20.42 -16.74 -4.81
CA GLY A 49 20.61 -16.99 -6.23
C GLY A 49 19.68 -18.04 -6.84
N GLU A 50 18.87 -18.74 -6.04
CA GLU A 50 17.84 -19.67 -6.50
C GLU A 50 16.44 -19.04 -6.44
N LEU A 51 15.64 -19.30 -7.47
CA LEU A 51 14.24 -18.87 -7.55
C LEU A 51 13.38 -19.94 -6.89
N ASP A 52 12.92 -19.68 -5.66
CA ASP A 52 11.94 -20.56 -5.02
C ASP A 52 10.53 -20.17 -5.49
N LEU A 53 9.84 -21.12 -6.13
CA LEU A 53 8.47 -20.99 -6.63
C LEU A 53 7.44 -21.68 -5.70
N ARG A 54 7.88 -22.19 -4.54
CA ARG A 54 6.99 -22.85 -3.58
C ARG A 54 6.06 -21.83 -2.91
N LEU A 55 4.86 -21.69 -3.49
CA LEU A 55 3.79 -20.79 -3.05
C LEU A 55 3.52 -20.84 -1.53
N GLY A 56 3.60 -22.04 -0.91
CA GLY A 56 3.41 -22.19 0.54
C GLY A 56 4.50 -21.55 1.40
N HIS A 57 5.74 -21.54 0.93
CA HIS A 57 6.87 -20.92 1.63
C HIS A 57 6.90 -19.41 1.37
N ILE A 58 6.68 -19.00 0.11
CA ILE A 58 6.55 -17.59 -0.30
C ILE A 58 5.45 -16.90 0.50
N GLY A 59 4.27 -17.52 0.59
CA GLY A 59 3.14 -16.94 1.31
C GLY A 59 3.43 -16.72 2.80
N TRP A 60 4.20 -17.59 3.44
CA TRP A 60 4.55 -17.47 4.85
C TRP A 60 5.55 -16.35 5.11
N GLU A 61 6.61 -16.25 4.30
CA GLU A 61 7.58 -15.16 4.38
C GLU A 61 6.94 -13.80 4.05
N TYR A 62 6.09 -13.77 3.02
CA TYR A 62 5.31 -12.57 2.67
C TYR A 62 4.38 -12.15 3.81
N PHE A 63 3.70 -13.12 4.46
CA PHE A 63 2.82 -12.88 5.59
C PHE A 63 3.55 -12.27 6.79
N LYS A 64 4.76 -12.76 7.09
CA LYS A 64 5.58 -12.26 8.21
C LYS A 64 6.20 -10.89 7.97
N GLY A 65 6.53 -10.56 6.72
CA GLY A 65 7.24 -9.32 6.38
C GLY A 65 6.31 -8.17 6.01
N LEU A 66 5.91 -8.15 4.73
CA LEU A 66 5.30 -6.98 4.09
C LEU A 66 3.78 -7.05 4.00
N PHE A 67 3.17 -8.21 4.23
CA PHE A 67 1.72 -8.37 4.17
C PHE A 67 1.00 -7.54 5.23
N LEU A 68 1.41 -7.64 6.51
CA LEU A 68 0.79 -6.93 7.63
C LEU A 68 0.65 -5.41 7.41
N PRO A 69 1.73 -4.67 7.07
CA PRO A 69 1.63 -3.23 6.83
C PRO A 69 0.80 -2.91 5.57
N ASN A 70 0.92 -3.70 4.49
CA ASN A 70 0.14 -3.48 3.27
C ASN A 70 -1.35 -3.73 3.49
N PHE A 71 -1.70 -4.79 4.22
CA PHE A 71 -3.07 -5.16 4.54
C PHE A 71 -3.71 -4.12 5.46
N LEU A 72 -3.02 -3.70 6.53
CA LEU A 72 -3.51 -2.65 7.43
C LEU A 72 -3.75 -1.34 6.69
N ALA A 73 -2.84 -0.94 5.80
CA ALA A 73 -3.03 0.26 5.00
C ALA A 73 -4.23 0.14 4.05
N LEU A 74 -4.41 -1.02 3.40
CA LEU A 74 -5.56 -1.27 2.51
C LEU A 74 -6.89 -1.19 3.28
N VAL A 75 -6.96 -1.82 4.45
CA VAL A 75 -8.14 -1.78 5.32
C VAL A 75 -8.41 -0.35 5.80
N ALA A 76 -7.36 0.40 6.16
CA ALA A 76 -7.51 1.79 6.57
C ALA A 76 -8.06 2.67 5.44
N ASP A 77 -7.57 2.51 4.20
CA ASP A 77 -8.09 3.22 3.03
C ASP A 77 -9.56 2.85 2.74
N LEU A 78 -9.91 1.57 2.79
CA LEU A 78 -11.30 1.10 2.61
C LEU A 78 -12.23 1.67 3.68
N LEU A 79 -11.81 1.68 4.94
CA LEU A 79 -12.57 2.28 6.03
C LEU A 79 -12.71 3.79 5.82
N SER A 80 -11.66 4.48 5.38
CA SER A 80 -11.72 5.91 5.10
C SER A 80 -12.62 6.28 3.92
N LEU A 81 -12.81 5.38 2.96
CA LEU A 81 -13.68 5.59 1.80
C LEU A 81 -15.15 5.24 2.12
N THR A 82 -15.38 4.16 2.87
CA THR A 82 -16.72 3.63 3.12
C THR A 82 -17.40 4.25 4.34
N LEU A 83 -16.65 4.54 5.39
CA LEU A 83 -17.18 5.19 6.58
C LEU A 83 -16.99 6.70 6.42
N ALA A 84 -18.03 7.47 6.73
CA ALA A 84 -17.95 8.92 6.90
C ALA A 84 -17.18 9.24 8.21
N ILE A 85 -15.92 8.82 8.26
CA ILE A 85 -15.05 9.02 9.41
C ILE A 85 -14.77 10.53 9.55
N THR A 86 -14.75 11.01 10.79
CA THR A 86 -14.34 12.37 11.14
C THR A 86 -13.02 12.75 10.48
N ASN A 87 -12.93 14.02 10.05
CA ASN A 87 -11.78 14.55 9.31
C ASN A 87 -10.45 14.27 10.03
N THR A 88 -10.41 14.32 11.36
CA THR A 88 -9.18 14.05 12.15
C THR A 88 -8.65 12.62 11.95
N ILE A 89 -9.53 11.61 12.02
CA ILE A 89 -9.10 10.21 11.89
C ILE A 89 -8.72 9.91 10.43
N ARG A 90 -9.40 10.55 9.47
CA ARG A 90 -9.03 10.50 8.04
C ARG A 90 -7.59 10.98 7.81
N HIS A 91 -7.14 12.03 8.50
CA HIS A 91 -5.76 12.51 8.41
C HIS A 91 -4.75 11.46 8.90
N TRP A 92 -5.01 10.85 10.05
CA TRP A 92 -4.13 9.82 10.63
C TRP A 92 -4.07 8.56 9.77
N ILE A 93 -5.21 8.09 9.25
CA ILE A 93 -5.28 6.95 8.31
C ILE A 93 -4.41 7.22 7.09
N ARG A 94 -4.45 8.44 6.56
CA ARG A 94 -3.67 8.82 5.39
C ARG A 94 -2.16 8.83 5.66
N ILE A 95 -1.73 9.25 6.84
CA ILE A 95 -0.32 9.16 7.24
C ILE A 95 0.12 7.68 7.26
N VAL A 96 -0.75 6.76 7.71
CA VAL A 96 -0.49 5.31 7.62
C VAL A 96 -0.39 4.84 6.17
N SER A 97 -1.21 5.36 5.25
CA SER A 97 -1.09 5.02 3.83
C SER A 97 0.22 5.53 3.21
N VAL A 98 0.83 6.59 3.75
CA VAL A 98 2.16 7.10 3.32
C VAL A 98 3.31 6.19 3.79
N LEU A 99 3.14 5.40 4.86
CA LEU A 99 4.12 4.37 5.25
C LEU A 99 4.37 3.32 4.14
N ARG A 100 3.52 3.25 3.11
CA ARG A 100 3.79 2.45 1.90
C ARG A 100 5.11 2.85 1.21
N LEU A 101 5.66 4.04 1.47
CA LEU A 101 6.97 4.49 0.99
C LEU A 101 8.14 3.64 1.50
N TYR A 102 8.04 3.04 2.68
CA TYR A 102 9.08 2.13 3.19
C TYR A 102 9.25 0.89 2.29
N ARG A 103 8.23 0.52 1.51
CA ARG A 103 8.34 -0.54 0.49
C ARG A 103 9.31 -0.17 -0.63
N LEU A 104 9.38 1.12 -1.02
CA LEU A 104 10.32 1.57 -2.05
C LEU A 104 11.77 1.49 -1.54
N GLN A 105 11.99 1.66 -0.24
CA GLN A 105 13.31 1.47 0.38
C GLN A 105 13.72 0.00 0.40
N GLY A 106 12.79 -0.91 0.75
CA GLY A 106 13.07 -2.36 0.67
C GLY A 106 13.41 -2.84 -0.74
N LEU A 107 12.88 -2.18 -1.78
CA LEU A 107 13.21 -2.48 -3.18
C LEU A 107 14.58 -1.92 -3.60
N SER A 108 15.02 -0.82 -2.99
CA SER A 108 16.38 -0.26 -3.13
C SER A 108 17.42 -1.15 -2.44
N ASP A 109 17.16 -1.60 -1.21
CA ASP A 109 18.12 -2.42 -0.45
C ASP A 109 18.30 -3.81 -1.07
N GLY A 110 17.25 -4.38 -1.67
CA GLY A 110 17.34 -5.63 -2.44
C GLY A 110 18.11 -5.49 -3.77
N LEU A 111 18.30 -4.27 -4.28
CA LEU A 111 19.13 -3.98 -5.46
C LEU A 111 20.60 -3.73 -5.10
N ILE A 112 20.89 -3.38 -3.85
CA ILE A 112 22.26 -3.09 -3.35
C ILE A 112 22.94 -4.37 -2.81
N TYR A 113 22.18 -5.40 -2.44
CA TYR A 113 22.70 -6.74 -2.13
C TYR A 113 22.70 -7.67 -3.38
N ARG A 114 23.30 -7.19 -4.46
CA ARG A 114 23.65 -7.99 -5.64
C ARG A 114 25.14 -7.88 -5.91
#